data_AF-A0A930U659-F1
#
_entry.id   AF-A0A930U659-F1
#
_cell.length_a   1.000
_cell.length_b   1.000
_cell.length_c   1.000
_cell.angle_alpha   90.00
_cell.angle_beta   90.00
_cell.angle_gamma   90.00
#
_symmetry.space_group_name_H-M   'P 1'
#
loop_
_entity.id
_entity.type
_entity.pdbx_description
1 polymer ?
#
loop_
_entity_poly.entity_id
_entity_poly.type
_entity_poly.pdbx_seq_one_letter_code
_entity_poly.pdbx_strand_id
1 'polypeptide(L)'
;ALGLAAQRVGLETAVAWAEQIGQVMAAELRALGIGWNLAPVLDVVGAMPNPGLGLRALGGDPATAGRLGAALIHGMKQGGILTCAKHFPGLGEARVDPHLDLPQVEVDLAEFGERHWPPFRAAIAADVPAVMTTHVVVPRLDAGRPATFSPAILNRLRQDLGFRGVCVSDDLDMGAITRHQSIPQAAVAALQAGHDLVIVGHAGPAEGLATTQAIAAALATGALEGSAHEQALARLAALAQQGDVAQVLTGRPAVALGTDLADAVATASVQVICDPQGLLPLSPGRPVQVIVPDVRPVADWVLFESAWFEPDVVARLLVGERPAEVVVSSLEARPDALALQPDRVTLLLLYDAQRHPGQGQVLHQCLSLGLPLVVLPVRNPWDGAQVPESVALIETGGFRVCQLRAAGRWVQS
;
A
#
# COMPACT_ATOMS: atom_id res chain seq x y z
N ALA A 1 7.07 -5.09 -3.89
CA ALA A 1 7.47 -6.26 -4.69
C ALA A 1 7.42 -6.04 -6.21
N LEU A 2 6.25 -5.87 -6.85
CA LEU A 2 6.16 -5.85 -8.32
C LEU A 2 6.99 -4.75 -9.01
N GLY A 3 7.00 -3.54 -8.47
CA GLY A 3 7.87 -2.45 -8.96
C GLY A 3 9.36 -2.76 -8.89
N LEU A 4 9.80 -3.41 -7.80
CA LEU A 4 11.18 -3.87 -7.64
C LEU A 4 11.50 -4.99 -8.63
N ALA A 5 10.59 -5.94 -8.81
CA ALA A 5 10.73 -7.01 -9.79
C ALA A 5 10.92 -6.45 -11.21
N ALA A 6 10.19 -5.39 -11.58
CA ALA A 6 10.33 -4.75 -12.90
C ALA A 6 11.75 -4.26 -13.20
N GLN A 7 12.51 -3.85 -12.19
CA GLN A 7 13.90 -3.42 -12.33
C GLN A 7 14.83 -4.59 -12.70
N ARG A 8 14.47 -5.81 -12.32
CA ARG A 8 15.30 -7.02 -12.49
C ARG A 8 14.90 -7.89 -13.67
N VAL A 9 13.60 -8.13 -13.84
CA VAL A 9 13.08 -8.98 -14.93
C VAL A 9 12.64 -8.18 -16.16
N GLY A 10 12.72 -6.84 -16.08
CA GLY A 10 12.24 -5.95 -17.13
C GLY A 10 10.75 -5.63 -16.99
N LEU A 11 10.39 -4.46 -17.52
CA LEU A 11 9.05 -3.90 -17.37
C LEU A 11 7.97 -4.73 -18.08
N GLU A 12 8.25 -5.29 -19.26
CA GLU A 12 7.26 -6.11 -19.99
C GLU A 12 6.87 -7.37 -19.22
N THR A 13 7.85 -8.07 -18.62
CA THR A 13 7.58 -9.24 -17.79
C THR A 13 6.80 -8.86 -16.54
N ALA A 14 7.16 -7.75 -15.88
CA ALA A 14 6.42 -7.28 -14.71
C ALA A 14 4.99 -6.82 -15.05
N VAL A 15 4.76 -6.24 -16.23
CA VAL A 15 3.42 -5.89 -16.74
C VAL A 15 2.59 -7.14 -16.98
N ALA A 16 3.15 -8.19 -17.58
CA ALA A 16 2.45 -9.46 -17.73
C ALA A 16 2.10 -10.09 -16.37
N TRP A 17 3.01 -10.04 -15.38
CA TRP A 17 2.71 -10.47 -14.01
C TRP A 17 1.65 -9.59 -13.35
N ALA A 18 1.64 -8.28 -13.59
CA ALA A 18 0.63 -7.36 -13.07
C ALA A 18 -0.78 -7.76 -13.55
N GLU A 19 -0.93 -8.08 -14.83
CA GLU A 19 -2.20 -8.53 -15.39
C GLU A 19 -2.62 -9.88 -14.79
N GLN A 20 -1.70 -10.84 -14.69
CA GLN A 20 -1.97 -12.14 -14.06
C GLN A 20 -2.36 -12.00 -12.57
N ILE A 21 -1.70 -11.10 -11.83
CA ILE A 21 -2.09 -10.77 -10.45
C ILE A 21 -3.52 -10.24 -10.43
N GLY A 22 -3.88 -9.34 -11.36
CA GLY A 22 -5.24 -8.82 -11.48
C GLY A 22 -6.27 -9.92 -11.72
N GLN A 23 -5.96 -10.90 -12.58
CA GLN A 23 -6.83 -12.06 -12.86
C GLN A 23 -7.00 -12.95 -11.62
N VAL A 24 -5.91 -13.25 -10.90
CA VAL A 24 -5.94 -14.04 -9.66
C VAL A 24 -6.78 -13.34 -8.60
N MET A 25 -6.53 -12.04 -8.36
CA MET A 25 -7.30 -11.24 -7.41
C MET A 25 -8.79 -11.25 -7.79
N ALA A 26 -9.11 -11.17 -9.08
CA ALA A 26 -10.50 -11.19 -9.50
C ALA A 26 -11.18 -12.53 -9.26
N ALA A 27 -10.50 -13.65 -9.52
CA ALA A 27 -11.03 -14.98 -9.22
C ALA A 27 -11.28 -15.17 -7.71
N GLU A 28 -10.31 -14.78 -6.87
CA GLU A 28 -10.40 -14.85 -5.40
C GLU A 28 -11.55 -13.99 -4.86
N LEU A 29 -11.63 -12.72 -5.29
CA LEU A 29 -12.68 -11.81 -4.84
C LEU A 29 -14.07 -12.27 -5.29
N ARG A 30 -14.22 -12.78 -6.52
CA ARG A 30 -15.50 -13.32 -6.99
C ARG A 30 -15.94 -14.54 -6.20
N ALA A 31 -15.03 -15.44 -5.86
CA ALA A 31 -15.37 -16.59 -5.03
C ALA A 31 -15.90 -16.20 -3.64
N LEU A 32 -15.53 -15.01 -3.15
CA LEU A 32 -16.03 -14.41 -1.92
C LEU A 32 -17.30 -13.57 -2.09
N GLY A 33 -17.81 -13.41 -3.31
CA GLY A 33 -18.97 -12.56 -3.60
C GLY A 33 -18.65 -11.06 -3.57
N ILE A 34 -17.39 -10.69 -3.81
CA ILE A 34 -16.95 -9.29 -3.89
C ILE A 34 -16.84 -8.91 -5.36
N GLY A 35 -17.52 -7.82 -5.76
CA GLY A 35 -17.56 -7.35 -7.16
C GLY A 35 -16.75 -6.08 -7.43
N TRP A 36 -16.27 -5.42 -6.38
CA TRP A 36 -15.53 -4.16 -6.49
C TRP A 36 -14.31 -4.18 -5.58
N ASN A 37 -13.14 -4.05 -6.18
CA ASN A 37 -11.88 -3.88 -5.48
C ASN A 37 -11.47 -2.41 -5.51
N LEU A 38 -11.21 -1.82 -4.33
CA LEU A 38 -10.70 -0.44 -4.22
C LEU A 38 -9.19 -0.41 -4.50
N ALA A 39 -8.81 -0.78 -5.72
CA ALA A 39 -7.45 -0.92 -6.22
C ALA A 39 -7.40 -0.61 -7.72
N PRO A 40 -6.24 -0.26 -8.29
CA PRO A 40 -4.90 -0.23 -7.69
C PRO A 40 -4.54 1.10 -7.01
N VAL A 41 -3.54 1.03 -6.12
CA VAL A 41 -2.81 2.22 -5.66
C VAL A 41 -1.85 2.65 -6.77
N LEU A 42 -1.97 3.92 -7.17
CA LEU A 42 -1.24 4.56 -8.27
C LEU A 42 -0.42 5.77 -7.81
N ASP A 43 -0.36 6.01 -6.50
CA ASP A 43 0.54 6.99 -5.94
C ASP A 43 1.99 6.65 -6.25
N VAL A 44 2.77 7.67 -6.60
CA VAL A 44 4.19 7.54 -6.92
C VAL A 44 5.01 7.99 -5.72
N VAL A 45 5.71 7.05 -5.11
CA VAL A 45 6.45 7.27 -3.88
C VAL A 45 7.93 7.44 -4.18
N GLY A 46 8.50 8.60 -3.85
CA GLY A 46 9.91 8.92 -4.08
C GLY A 46 10.86 8.39 -3.00
N ALA A 47 12.08 8.92 -3.00
CA ALA A 47 13.14 8.53 -2.05
C ALA A 47 12.87 8.96 -0.60
N MET A 48 12.05 9.99 -0.41
CA MET A 48 11.71 10.47 0.93
C MET A 48 10.61 9.59 1.56
N PRO A 49 10.71 9.28 2.87
CA PRO A 49 9.72 8.48 3.57
C PRO A 49 8.29 8.98 3.38
N ASN A 50 7.40 8.04 3.05
CA ASN A 50 5.96 8.27 3.04
C ASN A 50 5.31 7.37 4.10
N PRO A 51 4.75 7.94 5.18
CA PRO A 51 4.22 7.18 6.29
C PRO A 51 2.77 6.77 6.00
N GLY A 52 2.42 6.17 4.88
CA GLY A 52 1.03 5.75 4.64
C GLY A 52 0.85 4.94 3.36
N LEU A 53 1.77 5.10 2.42
CA LEU A 53 1.85 4.31 1.20
C LEU A 53 2.88 3.19 1.34
N GLY A 54 4.17 3.51 1.49
CA GLY A 54 5.25 2.52 1.58
C GLY A 54 5.15 1.46 0.48
N LEU A 55 5.08 0.18 0.89
CA LEU A 55 4.96 -0.98 0.00
C LEU A 55 3.67 -1.05 -0.84
N ARG A 56 2.68 -0.19 -0.58
CA ARG A 56 1.44 -0.13 -1.36
C ARG A 56 1.67 0.45 -2.76
N ALA A 57 2.68 1.31 -2.91
CA ALA A 57 3.00 1.92 -4.19
C ALA A 57 3.65 0.91 -5.15
N LEU A 58 3.32 1.04 -6.44
CA LEU A 58 3.90 0.20 -7.49
C LEU A 58 5.34 0.61 -7.86
N GLY A 59 5.84 1.72 -7.31
CA GLY A 59 7.21 2.20 -7.51
C GLY A 59 7.31 3.73 -7.39
N GLY A 60 8.53 4.24 -7.58
CA GLY A 60 8.82 5.67 -7.62
C GLY A 60 8.91 6.28 -9.03
N ASP A 61 8.81 5.46 -10.08
CA ASP A 61 8.78 5.91 -11.47
C ASP A 61 7.32 6.01 -11.97
N PRO A 62 6.83 7.21 -12.36
CA PRO A 62 5.44 7.39 -12.81
C PRO A 62 5.05 6.53 -14.00
N ALA A 63 5.97 6.33 -14.96
CA ALA A 63 5.69 5.55 -16.17
C ALA A 63 5.50 4.06 -15.82
N THR A 64 6.41 3.50 -15.01
CA THR A 64 6.32 2.14 -14.49
C THR A 64 5.05 1.93 -13.68
N ALA A 65 4.76 2.82 -12.72
CA ALA A 65 3.56 2.72 -11.89
C ALA A 65 2.28 2.74 -12.73
N GLY A 66 2.22 3.61 -13.75
CA GLY A 66 1.07 3.67 -14.68
C GLY A 66 0.88 2.40 -15.49
N ARG A 67 1.97 1.82 -16.03
CA ARG A 67 1.90 0.58 -16.83
C ARG A 67 1.50 -0.63 -15.99
N LEU A 68 2.09 -0.79 -14.81
CA LEU A 68 1.73 -1.86 -13.88
C LEU A 68 0.29 -1.71 -13.38
N GLY A 69 -0.12 -0.47 -13.07
CA GLY A 69 -1.47 -0.16 -12.64
C GLY A 69 -2.54 -0.45 -13.70
N ALA A 70 -2.29 -0.03 -14.94
CA ALA A 70 -3.18 -0.31 -16.07
C ALA A 70 -3.34 -1.82 -16.32
N ALA A 71 -2.26 -2.60 -16.19
CA ALA A 71 -2.30 -4.05 -16.33
C ALA A 71 -3.09 -4.74 -15.20
N LEU A 72 -2.93 -4.29 -13.94
CA LEU A 72 -3.76 -4.75 -12.81
C LEU A 72 -5.25 -4.47 -13.07
N ILE A 73 -5.57 -3.27 -13.56
CA ILE A 73 -6.95 -2.89 -13.93
C ILE A 73 -7.49 -3.83 -15.00
N HIS A 74 -6.70 -4.08 -16.05
CA HIS A 74 -7.08 -4.96 -17.14
C HIS A 74 -7.35 -6.39 -16.66
N GLY A 75 -6.44 -6.97 -15.88
CA GLY A 75 -6.59 -8.32 -15.33
C GLY A 75 -7.81 -8.46 -14.43
N MET A 76 -8.06 -7.48 -13.55
CA MET A 76 -9.26 -7.49 -12.70
C MET A 76 -10.56 -7.35 -13.52
N LYS A 77 -10.55 -6.48 -14.54
CA LYS A 77 -11.67 -6.27 -15.45
C LYS A 77 -12.02 -7.55 -16.23
N GLN A 78 -11.04 -8.28 -16.73
CA GLN A 78 -11.26 -9.58 -17.39
C GLN A 78 -11.94 -10.60 -16.48
N GLY A 79 -11.60 -10.57 -15.18
CA GLY A 79 -12.24 -11.40 -14.17
C GLY A 79 -13.62 -10.89 -13.75
N GLY A 80 -14.08 -9.73 -14.21
CA GLY A 80 -15.38 -9.14 -13.84
C GLY A 80 -15.39 -8.40 -12.51
N ILE A 81 -14.24 -7.89 -12.07
CA ILE A 81 -14.11 -7.05 -10.88
C ILE A 81 -13.99 -5.58 -11.27
N LEU A 82 -14.85 -4.73 -10.70
CA LEU A 82 -14.70 -3.29 -10.76
C LEU A 82 -13.44 -2.84 -10.02
N THR A 83 -12.80 -1.80 -10.52
CA THR A 83 -11.55 -1.25 -9.95
C THR A 83 -11.72 0.21 -9.56
N CYS A 84 -10.84 0.71 -8.69
CA CYS A 84 -10.82 2.09 -8.25
C CYS A 84 -9.37 2.56 -8.11
N ALA A 85 -8.92 3.38 -9.06
CA ALA A 85 -7.58 3.95 -9.02
C ALA A 85 -7.46 4.98 -7.90
N LYS A 86 -6.39 4.93 -7.10
CA LYS A 86 -6.24 5.78 -5.91
C LYS A 86 -4.78 6.14 -5.57
N HIS A 87 -4.48 7.24 -4.89
CA HIS A 87 -5.43 8.21 -4.32
C HIS A 87 -5.21 9.58 -4.98
N PHE A 88 -6.18 10.03 -5.78
CA PHE A 88 -6.08 11.29 -6.51
C PHE A 88 -6.10 12.50 -5.54
N PRO A 89 -5.28 13.55 -5.73
CA PRO A 89 -4.44 13.84 -6.90
C PRO A 89 -3.04 13.23 -6.84
N GLY A 90 -2.72 12.47 -5.80
CA GLY A 90 -1.41 11.89 -5.52
C GLY A 90 -1.00 12.17 -4.08
N LEU A 91 -0.75 11.11 -3.30
CA LEU A 91 -0.35 11.18 -1.89
C LEU A 91 1.15 10.87 -1.67
N GLY A 92 1.88 10.58 -2.76
CA GLY A 92 3.26 10.08 -2.72
C GLY A 92 4.27 10.95 -1.95
N GLU A 93 4.02 12.25 -1.85
CA GLU A 93 4.89 13.21 -1.18
C GLU A 93 4.41 13.64 0.21
N ALA A 94 3.24 13.15 0.63
CA ALA A 94 2.73 13.44 1.96
C ALA A 94 3.70 12.91 3.03
N ARG A 95 3.97 13.75 4.03
CA ARG A 95 4.79 13.42 5.21
C ARG A 95 3.95 13.16 6.45
N VAL A 96 2.64 13.31 6.33
CA VAL A 96 1.64 13.06 7.36
C VAL A 96 0.70 12.01 6.81
N ASP A 97 0.37 11.02 7.64
CA ASP A 97 -0.59 9.98 7.30
C ASP A 97 -2.01 10.58 7.40
N PRO A 98 -2.83 10.60 6.34
CA PRO A 98 -4.18 11.17 6.38
C PRO A 98 -5.12 10.42 7.33
N HIS A 99 -4.80 9.19 7.73
CA HIS A 99 -5.53 8.52 8.82
C HIS A 99 -5.33 9.22 10.17
N LEU A 100 -4.21 9.91 10.35
CA LEU A 100 -3.80 10.54 11.61
C LEU A 100 -4.00 12.05 11.63
N ASP A 101 -3.73 12.77 10.55
CA ASP A 101 -3.94 14.23 10.50
C ASP A 101 -3.93 14.71 9.05
N LEU A 102 -4.28 15.97 8.78
CA LEU A 102 -4.38 16.49 7.41
C LEU A 102 -2.99 16.74 6.78
N PRO A 103 -2.56 15.97 5.76
CA PRO A 103 -1.32 16.25 5.05
C PRO A 103 -1.42 17.48 4.14
N GLN A 104 -0.29 18.17 4.01
CA GLN A 104 -0.06 19.23 3.04
C GLN A 104 1.15 18.88 2.17
N VAL A 105 1.02 19.06 0.86
CA VAL A 105 2.09 18.81 -0.12
C VAL A 105 2.44 20.11 -0.82
N GLU A 106 3.64 20.62 -0.53
CA GLU A 106 4.18 21.88 -1.04
C GLU A 106 5.14 21.62 -2.21
N VAL A 107 4.59 21.48 -3.40
CA VAL A 107 5.33 21.21 -4.64
C VAL A 107 4.80 22.11 -5.75
N ASP A 108 5.66 22.46 -6.71
CA ASP A 108 5.22 23.18 -7.91
C ASP A 108 4.14 22.39 -8.66
N LEU A 109 3.19 23.09 -9.28
CA LEU A 109 2.08 22.44 -9.98
C LEU A 109 2.55 21.56 -11.15
N ALA A 110 3.55 22.02 -11.92
CA ALA A 110 4.05 21.27 -13.05
C ALA A 110 4.77 20.00 -12.56
N GLU A 111 5.65 20.12 -11.57
CA GLU A 111 6.33 18.98 -10.96
C GLU A 111 5.33 17.97 -10.36
N PHE A 112 4.33 18.47 -9.64
CA PHE A 112 3.28 17.63 -9.06
C PHE A 112 2.52 16.87 -10.16
N GLY A 113 2.14 17.55 -11.24
CA GLY A 113 1.42 16.94 -12.35
C GLY A 113 2.25 15.93 -13.13
N GLU A 114 3.52 16.22 -13.39
CA GLU A 114 4.47 15.32 -14.06
C GLU A 114 4.74 14.05 -13.26
N ARG A 115 4.74 14.15 -11.92
CA ARG A 115 4.96 12.99 -11.05
C ARG A 115 3.70 12.16 -10.82
N HIS A 116 2.60 12.80 -10.41
CA HIS A 116 1.46 12.07 -9.85
C HIS A 116 0.38 11.72 -10.86
N TRP A 117 0.22 12.47 -11.96
CA TRP A 117 -0.88 12.24 -12.91
C TRP A 117 -0.64 11.18 -14.00
N PRO A 118 0.59 10.85 -14.44
CA PRO A 118 0.78 9.82 -15.47
C PRO A 118 0.14 8.47 -15.13
N PRO A 119 0.25 7.94 -13.89
CA PRO A 119 -0.45 6.71 -13.52
C PRO A 119 -1.98 6.80 -13.65
N PHE A 120 -2.60 7.92 -13.26
CA PHE A 120 -4.04 8.11 -13.43
C PHE A 120 -4.44 8.22 -14.91
N ARG A 121 -3.62 8.87 -15.76
CA ARG A 121 -3.86 8.87 -17.22
C ARG A 121 -3.83 7.46 -17.79
N ALA A 122 -2.87 6.64 -17.36
CA ALA A 122 -2.78 5.23 -17.78
C ALA A 122 -3.99 4.42 -17.31
N ALA A 123 -4.47 4.64 -16.08
CA ALA A 123 -5.67 3.99 -15.56
C ALA A 123 -6.95 4.39 -16.32
N ILE A 124 -7.09 5.67 -16.66
CA ILE A 124 -8.21 6.18 -17.48
C ILE A 124 -8.16 5.56 -18.88
N ALA A 125 -6.98 5.48 -19.50
CA ALA A 125 -6.79 4.82 -20.79
C ALA A 125 -7.07 3.31 -20.74
N ALA A 126 -6.97 2.68 -19.57
CA ALA A 126 -7.35 1.30 -19.32
C ALA A 126 -8.84 1.13 -18.93
N ASP A 127 -9.66 2.17 -19.10
CA ASP A 127 -11.08 2.23 -18.74
C ASP A 127 -11.34 1.93 -17.25
N VAL A 128 -10.53 2.47 -16.33
CA VAL A 128 -10.83 2.37 -14.90
C VAL A 128 -12.22 2.97 -14.63
N PRO A 129 -13.13 2.25 -13.94
CA PRO A 129 -14.51 2.71 -13.80
C PRO A 129 -14.69 3.69 -12.64
N ALA A 130 -13.75 3.72 -11.69
CA ALA A 130 -13.76 4.63 -10.56
C ALA A 130 -12.36 5.20 -10.25
N VAL A 131 -12.33 6.42 -9.70
CA VAL A 131 -11.14 7.05 -9.13
C VAL A 131 -11.48 7.55 -7.74
N MET A 132 -10.65 7.20 -6.76
CA MET A 132 -10.78 7.66 -5.38
C MET A 132 -9.88 8.87 -5.13
N THR A 133 -10.44 9.95 -4.60
CA THR A 133 -9.65 11.08 -4.09
C THR A 133 -9.23 10.84 -2.64
N THR A 134 -8.26 11.57 -2.11
CA THR A 134 -7.90 11.51 -0.68
C THR A 134 -7.76 12.87 -0.03
N HIS A 135 -7.59 12.86 1.29
CA HIS A 135 -7.58 14.03 2.15
C HIS A 135 -6.18 14.63 2.18
N VAL A 136 -5.85 15.46 1.21
CA VAL A 136 -4.57 16.18 1.14
C VAL A 136 -4.78 17.60 0.65
N VAL A 137 -4.12 18.56 1.29
CA VAL A 137 -4.04 19.93 0.80
C VAL A 137 -2.85 20.03 -0.15
N VAL A 138 -3.10 20.48 -1.36
CA VAL A 138 -2.03 20.80 -2.33
C VAL A 138 -2.18 22.28 -2.66
N PRO A 139 -1.48 23.20 -1.99
CA PRO A 139 -1.77 24.63 -2.07
C PRO A 139 -1.66 25.23 -3.48
N ARG A 140 -0.81 24.65 -4.33
CA ARG A 140 -0.70 25.04 -5.74
C ARG A 140 -1.90 24.61 -6.60
N LEU A 141 -2.74 23.72 -6.09
CA LEU A 141 -4.01 23.32 -6.70
C LEU A 141 -5.20 24.03 -6.03
N ASP A 142 -5.27 23.96 -4.70
CA ASP A 142 -6.26 24.63 -3.86
C ASP A 142 -5.69 24.77 -2.43
N ALA A 143 -5.36 26.00 -2.04
CA ALA A 143 -4.81 26.28 -0.71
C ALA A 143 -5.86 26.29 0.41
N GLY A 144 -7.15 26.37 0.07
CA GLY A 144 -8.22 26.51 1.05
C GLY A 144 -8.84 25.19 1.47
N ARG A 145 -8.63 24.10 0.72
CA ARG A 145 -9.38 22.85 0.90
C ARG A 145 -8.52 21.61 0.62
N PRO A 146 -8.72 20.53 1.39
CA PRO A 146 -8.29 19.20 0.98
C PRO A 146 -8.91 18.80 -0.37
N ALA A 147 -8.21 17.96 -1.13
CA ALA A 147 -8.66 17.49 -2.44
C ALA A 147 -10.09 16.92 -2.44
N THR A 148 -10.49 16.21 -1.38
CA THR A 148 -11.85 15.69 -1.20
C THR A 148 -12.95 16.77 -1.23
N PHE A 149 -12.64 18.01 -0.85
CA PHE A 149 -13.60 19.11 -0.84
C PHE A 149 -13.31 20.17 -1.91
N SER A 150 -12.39 19.91 -2.85
CA SER A 150 -11.97 20.88 -3.85
C SER A 150 -12.61 20.62 -5.22
N PRO A 151 -13.58 21.44 -5.67
CA PRO A 151 -14.09 21.37 -7.04
C PRO A 151 -12.99 21.60 -8.07
N ALA A 152 -11.96 22.41 -7.76
CA ALA A 152 -10.85 22.67 -8.67
C ALA A 152 -10.06 21.38 -8.96
N ILE A 153 -9.72 20.62 -7.93
CA ILE A 153 -8.99 19.35 -8.07
C ILE A 153 -9.85 18.30 -8.79
N LEU A 154 -11.12 18.16 -8.44
CA LEU A 154 -12.05 17.26 -9.14
C LEU A 154 -12.23 17.65 -10.62
N ASN A 155 -12.31 18.95 -10.92
CA ASN A 155 -12.41 19.42 -12.31
C ASN A 155 -11.16 19.07 -13.11
N ARG A 156 -9.95 19.06 -12.53
CA ARG A 156 -8.76 18.57 -13.23
C ARG A 156 -8.87 17.10 -13.61
N LEU A 157 -9.36 16.26 -12.69
CA LEU A 157 -9.61 14.85 -13.00
C LEU A 157 -10.62 14.71 -14.16
N ARG A 158 -11.71 15.49 -14.13
CA ARG A 158 -12.78 15.43 -15.15
C ARG A 158 -12.38 16.02 -16.51
N GLN A 159 -11.69 17.17 -16.52
CA GLN A 159 -11.42 17.95 -17.71
C GLN A 159 -9.99 17.70 -18.22
N ASP A 160 -8.97 17.93 -17.38
CA ASP A 160 -7.56 17.82 -17.78
C ASP A 160 -7.12 16.37 -18.04
N LEU A 161 -7.63 15.43 -17.23
CA LEU A 161 -7.37 13.99 -17.41
C LEU A 161 -8.47 13.26 -18.18
N GLY A 162 -9.63 13.90 -18.39
CA GLY A 162 -10.73 13.34 -19.18
C GLY A 162 -11.50 12.20 -18.50
N PHE A 163 -11.42 12.05 -17.18
CA PHE A 163 -12.08 10.95 -16.47
C PHE A 163 -13.61 11.08 -16.46
N ARG A 164 -14.33 10.05 -16.91
CA ARG A 164 -15.80 10.03 -17.00
C ARG A 164 -16.50 9.03 -16.06
N GLY A 165 -15.76 8.21 -15.33
CA GLY A 165 -16.29 7.22 -14.39
C GLY A 165 -16.69 7.81 -13.03
N VAL A 166 -16.85 6.98 -12.00
CA VAL A 166 -17.29 7.42 -10.66
C VAL A 166 -16.14 8.03 -9.86
N CYS A 167 -16.32 9.24 -9.32
CA CYS A 167 -15.44 9.84 -8.33
C CYS A 167 -15.88 9.42 -6.93
N VAL A 168 -14.99 8.77 -6.20
CA VAL A 168 -15.24 8.24 -4.85
C VAL A 168 -14.37 9.00 -3.85
N SER A 169 -14.88 9.29 -2.65
CA SER A 169 -14.01 9.82 -1.57
C SER A 169 -13.17 8.69 -0.96
N ASP A 170 -12.02 9.03 -0.37
CA ASP A 170 -11.43 8.19 0.69
C ASP A 170 -12.38 8.14 1.91
N ASP A 171 -12.03 7.33 2.90
CA ASP A 171 -12.85 7.16 4.10
C ASP A 171 -12.98 8.47 4.91
N LEU A 172 -14.20 8.98 5.02
CA LEU A 172 -14.49 10.22 5.74
C LEU A 172 -14.30 10.10 7.27
N ASP A 173 -14.12 8.88 7.79
CA ASP A 173 -13.76 8.64 9.20
C ASP A 173 -12.26 8.88 9.49
N MET A 174 -11.46 9.16 8.47
CA MET A 174 -10.03 9.42 8.64
C MET A 174 -9.76 10.71 9.43
N GLY A 175 -8.64 10.71 10.18
CA GLY A 175 -8.23 11.82 11.04
C GLY A 175 -8.09 13.17 10.34
N ALA A 176 -7.71 13.17 9.07
CA ALA A 176 -7.67 14.37 8.21
C ALA A 176 -9.03 15.04 8.01
N ILE A 177 -10.13 14.35 8.30
CA ILE A 177 -11.50 14.88 8.25
C ILE A 177 -12.05 15.08 9.66
N THR A 178 -12.06 14.02 10.47
CA THR A 178 -12.77 13.97 11.77
C THR A 178 -12.20 14.91 12.83
N ARG A 179 -10.95 15.37 12.67
CA ARG A 179 -10.36 16.43 13.51
C ARG A 179 -10.89 17.83 13.22
N HIS A 180 -11.51 18.04 12.05
CA HIS A 180 -11.89 19.37 11.58
C HIS A 180 -13.41 19.54 11.40
N GLN A 181 -14.14 18.46 11.10
CA GLN A 181 -15.59 18.49 10.94
C GLN A 181 -16.20 17.10 11.15
N SER A 182 -17.52 17.03 11.29
CA SER A 182 -18.21 15.75 11.43
C SER A 182 -18.33 14.99 10.10
N ILE A 183 -18.42 13.66 10.16
CA ILE A 183 -18.59 12.81 8.97
C ILE A 183 -19.84 13.20 8.17
N PRO A 184 -21.01 13.46 8.77
CA PRO A 184 -22.18 13.88 8.01
C PRO A 184 -21.99 15.21 7.26
N GLN A 185 -21.29 16.18 7.87
CA GLN A 185 -20.95 17.46 7.22
C GLN A 185 -19.98 17.24 6.07
N ALA A 186 -18.95 16.42 6.30
CA ALA A 186 -17.96 16.07 5.28
C ALA A 186 -18.59 15.37 4.07
N ALA A 187 -19.55 14.48 4.29
CA ALA A 187 -20.23 13.77 3.22
C ALA A 187 -21.00 14.72 2.31
N VAL A 188 -21.80 15.64 2.88
CA VAL A 188 -22.51 16.65 2.10
C VAL A 188 -21.53 17.55 1.36
N ALA A 189 -20.45 18.00 2.00
CA ALA A 189 -19.44 18.85 1.37
C ALA A 189 -18.70 18.14 0.22
N ALA A 190 -18.38 16.85 0.35
CA ALA A 190 -17.72 16.07 -0.70
C ALA A 190 -18.63 15.90 -1.93
N LEU A 191 -19.92 15.64 -1.71
CA LEU A 191 -20.92 15.57 -2.79
C LEU A 191 -21.11 16.94 -3.48
N GLN A 192 -21.18 18.02 -2.71
CA GLN A 192 -21.21 19.39 -3.25
C GLN A 192 -19.96 19.73 -4.08
N ALA A 193 -18.80 19.21 -3.69
CA ALA A 193 -17.56 19.40 -4.44
C ALA A 193 -17.57 18.67 -5.80
N GLY A 194 -18.39 17.62 -5.95
CA GLY A 194 -18.55 16.86 -7.18
C GLY A 194 -18.17 15.37 -7.07
N HIS A 195 -18.07 14.82 -5.87
CA HIS A 195 -18.01 13.36 -5.69
C HIS A 195 -19.34 12.73 -6.08
N ASP A 196 -19.27 11.52 -6.65
CA ASP A 196 -20.44 10.72 -6.98
C ASP A 196 -20.80 9.78 -5.83
N LEU A 197 -19.79 9.30 -5.08
CA LEU A 197 -19.93 8.38 -3.95
C LEU A 197 -18.99 8.80 -2.82
N VAL A 198 -19.46 8.63 -1.58
CA VAL A 198 -18.66 8.88 -0.37
C VAL A 198 -18.51 7.59 0.45
N ILE A 199 -17.38 7.45 1.12
CA ILE A 199 -17.08 6.29 1.98
C ILE A 199 -17.15 6.70 3.45
N VAL A 200 -17.87 5.89 4.24
CA VAL A 200 -17.84 5.91 5.71
C VAL A 200 -17.56 4.48 6.16
N GLY A 201 -16.30 4.19 6.42
CA GLY A 201 -15.80 2.82 6.60
C GLY A 201 -15.83 2.32 8.03
N HIS A 202 -15.23 3.08 8.96
CA HIS A 202 -14.91 2.59 10.30
C HIS A 202 -15.78 3.18 11.44
N ALA A 203 -16.55 4.23 11.14
CA ALA A 203 -17.32 5.00 12.13
C ALA A 203 -18.55 4.26 12.71
N GLY A 204 -18.88 3.10 12.13
CA GLY A 204 -19.98 2.24 12.57
C GLY A 204 -21.38 2.68 12.09
N PRO A 205 -22.42 1.88 12.39
CA PRO A 205 -23.75 2.05 11.79
C PRO A 205 -24.46 3.35 12.17
N ALA A 206 -24.23 3.89 13.38
CA ALA A 206 -24.86 5.12 13.84
C ALA A 206 -24.42 6.34 13.02
N GLU A 207 -23.11 6.45 12.75
CA GLU A 207 -22.55 7.50 11.89
C GLU A 207 -22.98 7.32 10.43
N GLY A 208 -23.09 6.08 9.94
CA GLY A 208 -23.67 5.80 8.62
C GLY A 208 -25.11 6.29 8.48
N LEU A 209 -25.94 6.08 9.51
CA LEU A 209 -27.31 6.59 9.54
C LEU A 209 -27.37 8.12 9.59
N ALA A 210 -26.59 8.75 10.48
CA ALA A 210 -26.51 10.21 10.59
C ALA A 210 -26.05 10.86 9.27
N THR A 211 -25.07 10.24 8.61
CA THR A 211 -24.57 10.66 7.29
C THR A 211 -25.67 10.58 6.23
N THR A 212 -26.41 9.47 6.19
CA THR A 212 -27.53 9.29 5.25
C THR A 212 -28.62 10.34 5.48
N GLN A 213 -28.94 10.64 6.74
CA GLN A 213 -29.92 11.67 7.10
C GLN A 213 -29.47 13.08 6.68
N ALA A 214 -28.18 13.40 6.85
CA ALA A 214 -27.64 14.69 6.41
C ALA A 214 -27.70 14.86 4.88
N ILE A 215 -27.38 13.81 4.12
CA ILE A 215 -27.50 13.81 2.65
C ILE A 215 -28.97 13.99 2.24
N ALA A 216 -29.90 13.27 2.87
CA ALA A 216 -31.33 13.39 2.60
C ALA A 216 -31.86 14.81 2.88
N ALA A 217 -31.42 15.43 3.98
CA ALA A 217 -31.76 16.81 4.30
C ALA A 217 -31.18 17.81 3.26
N ALA A 218 -29.94 17.60 2.82
CA ALA A 218 -29.31 18.43 1.79
C ALA A 218 -30.00 18.31 0.42
N LEU A 219 -30.51 17.12 0.06
CA LEU A 219 -31.36 16.94 -1.12
C LEU A 219 -32.69 17.69 -0.97
N ALA A 220 -33.36 17.55 0.17
CA ALA A 220 -34.67 18.18 0.41
C ALA A 220 -34.64 19.73 0.37
N THR A 221 -33.48 20.34 0.63
CA THR A 221 -33.30 21.80 0.56
C THR A 221 -32.77 22.28 -0.80
N GLY A 222 -32.54 21.38 -1.75
CA GLY A 222 -31.94 21.71 -3.05
C GLY A 222 -30.42 21.92 -3.02
N ALA A 223 -29.76 21.70 -1.87
CA ALA A 223 -28.32 21.93 -1.70
C ALA A 223 -27.43 20.94 -2.48
N LEU A 224 -28.02 19.85 -2.97
CA LEU A 224 -27.40 18.84 -3.84
C LEU A 224 -28.15 18.67 -5.17
N GLU A 225 -29.14 19.52 -5.50
CA GLU A 225 -29.92 19.38 -6.71
C GLU A 225 -29.23 19.99 -7.95
N GLY A 226 -29.62 19.51 -9.13
CA GLY A 226 -29.18 20.04 -10.43
C GLY A 226 -28.40 19.05 -11.27
N SER A 227 -27.91 19.53 -12.42
CA SER A 227 -27.29 18.69 -13.46
C SER A 227 -26.07 17.88 -12.98
N ALA A 228 -25.34 18.36 -11.97
CA ALA A 228 -24.22 17.63 -11.39
C ALA A 228 -24.67 16.34 -10.68
N HIS A 229 -25.79 16.40 -9.94
CA HIS A 229 -26.36 15.24 -9.25
C HIS A 229 -26.94 14.22 -10.23
N GLU A 230 -27.66 14.67 -11.26
CA GLU A 230 -28.17 13.78 -12.32
C GLU A 230 -27.03 13.04 -13.03
N GLN A 231 -25.93 13.74 -13.32
CA GLN A 231 -24.73 13.12 -13.91
C GLN A 231 -24.09 12.11 -12.96
N ALA A 232 -24.03 12.40 -11.65
CA ALA A 232 -23.52 11.47 -10.66
C ALA A 232 -24.35 10.18 -10.62
N LEU A 233 -25.68 10.30 -10.56
CA LEU A 233 -26.60 9.16 -10.60
C LEU A 233 -26.45 8.35 -11.89
N ALA A 234 -26.28 9.00 -13.04
CA ALA A 234 -26.05 8.31 -14.30
C ALA A 234 -24.74 7.50 -14.30
N ARG A 235 -23.65 8.04 -13.73
CA ARG A 235 -22.37 7.32 -13.58
C ARG A 235 -22.48 6.15 -12.62
N LEU A 236 -23.19 6.32 -11.49
CA LEU A 236 -23.44 5.25 -10.53
C LEU A 236 -24.27 4.12 -11.14
N ALA A 237 -25.31 4.44 -11.90
CA ALA A 237 -26.12 3.46 -12.62
C ALA A 237 -25.27 2.70 -13.65
N ALA A 238 -24.42 3.40 -14.41
CA ALA A 238 -23.49 2.77 -15.34
C ALA A 238 -22.48 1.84 -14.63
N LEU A 239 -21.93 2.27 -13.48
CA LEU A 239 -21.04 1.44 -12.67
C LEU A 239 -21.73 0.17 -12.17
N ALA A 240 -22.97 0.30 -11.66
CA ALA A 240 -23.76 -0.83 -11.18
C ALA A 240 -24.09 -1.84 -12.28
N GLN A 241 -24.35 -1.37 -13.52
CA GLN A 241 -24.55 -2.22 -14.69
C GLN A 241 -23.27 -2.97 -15.09
N GLN A 242 -22.10 -2.33 -14.97
CA GLN A 242 -20.81 -2.96 -15.27
C GLN A 242 -20.45 -4.06 -14.26
N GLY A 243 -20.78 -3.87 -12.98
CA GLY A 243 -20.39 -4.78 -11.90
C GLY A 243 -21.19 -6.08 -11.80
N ASP A 244 -22.22 -6.29 -12.64
CA ASP A 244 -23.16 -7.43 -12.63
C ASP A 244 -23.32 -8.09 -11.24
N VAL A 245 -23.93 -7.34 -10.31
CA VAL A 245 -24.06 -7.74 -8.90
C VAL A 245 -24.71 -9.12 -8.75
N ALA A 246 -25.62 -9.48 -9.66
CA ALA A 246 -26.26 -10.80 -9.65
C ALA A 246 -25.23 -11.92 -9.89
N GLN A 247 -24.36 -11.78 -10.89
CA GLN A 247 -23.30 -12.75 -11.14
C GLN A 247 -22.30 -12.87 -10.00
N VAL A 248 -21.97 -11.75 -9.33
CA VAL A 248 -21.05 -11.74 -8.19
C VAL A 248 -21.62 -12.55 -7.02
N LEU A 249 -22.92 -12.44 -6.74
CA LEU A 249 -23.55 -13.13 -5.62
C LEU A 249 -23.80 -14.62 -5.86
N THR A 250 -24.00 -15.03 -7.12
CA THR A 250 -24.32 -16.42 -7.47
C THR A 250 -23.12 -17.23 -7.98
N GLY A 251 -22.09 -16.57 -8.52
CA GLY A 251 -20.93 -17.21 -9.12
C GLY A 251 -19.79 -17.40 -8.11
N ARG A 252 -19.61 -18.63 -7.63
CA ARG A 252 -18.43 -19.02 -6.84
C ARG A 252 -17.50 -19.89 -7.69
N PRO A 253 -16.68 -19.30 -8.58
CA PRO A 253 -15.77 -20.07 -9.41
C PRO A 253 -14.75 -20.82 -8.54
N ALA A 254 -14.28 -21.97 -9.00
CA ALA A 254 -13.11 -22.61 -8.41
C ALA A 254 -11.89 -21.69 -8.59
N VAL A 255 -11.09 -21.52 -7.54
CA VAL A 255 -9.94 -20.61 -7.53
C VAL A 255 -8.66 -21.42 -7.49
N ALA A 256 -7.79 -21.21 -8.48
CA ALA A 256 -6.38 -21.58 -8.37
C ALA A 256 -5.65 -20.42 -7.67
N LEU A 257 -5.02 -20.71 -6.53
CA LEU A 257 -4.23 -19.72 -5.80
C LEU A 257 -3.03 -19.30 -6.65
N GLY A 258 -2.72 -18.01 -6.69
CA GLY A 258 -1.57 -17.46 -7.42
C GLY A 258 -0.22 -17.68 -6.74
N THR A 259 -0.03 -18.80 -6.02
CA THR A 259 1.17 -19.03 -5.18
C THR A 259 2.47 -19.03 -6.00
N ASP A 260 2.49 -19.69 -7.15
CA ASP A 260 3.68 -19.74 -8.02
C ASP A 260 4.05 -18.34 -8.55
N LEU A 261 3.04 -17.55 -8.91
CA LEU A 261 3.23 -16.17 -9.36
C LEU A 261 3.72 -15.29 -8.21
N ALA A 262 3.15 -15.44 -7.02
CA ALA A 262 3.59 -14.73 -5.82
C ALA A 262 5.06 -15.06 -5.48
N ASP A 263 5.45 -16.33 -5.58
CA ASP A 263 6.83 -16.77 -5.37
C ASP A 263 7.75 -16.24 -6.48
N ALA A 264 7.34 -16.22 -7.74
CA ALA A 264 8.13 -15.66 -8.84
C ALA A 264 8.37 -14.15 -8.67
N VAL A 265 7.32 -13.39 -8.34
CA VAL A 265 7.42 -11.95 -8.09
C VAL A 265 8.28 -11.67 -6.86
N ALA A 266 8.11 -12.42 -5.77
CA ALA A 266 8.94 -12.30 -4.57
C ALA A 266 10.41 -12.60 -4.87
N THR A 267 10.69 -13.66 -5.63
CA THR A 267 12.05 -14.03 -6.06
C THR A 267 12.72 -12.91 -6.85
N ALA A 268 11.99 -12.30 -7.78
CA ALA A 268 12.49 -11.21 -8.59
C ALA A 268 12.65 -9.90 -7.80
N SER A 269 11.84 -9.67 -6.75
CA SER A 269 11.87 -8.43 -5.98
C SER A 269 12.91 -8.39 -4.85
N VAL A 270 13.32 -9.54 -4.32
CA VAL A 270 14.31 -9.59 -3.23
C VAL A 270 15.73 -9.43 -3.79
N GLN A 271 16.48 -8.50 -3.20
CA GLN A 271 17.84 -8.17 -3.63
C GLN A 271 18.81 -7.96 -2.47
N VAL A 272 20.05 -8.41 -2.65
CA VAL A 272 21.18 -8.00 -1.79
C VAL A 272 21.64 -6.64 -2.27
N ILE A 273 21.50 -5.61 -1.44
CA ILE A 273 21.93 -4.24 -1.75
C ILE A 273 23.44 -4.12 -1.60
N CYS A 274 23.98 -4.64 -0.50
CA CYS A 274 25.41 -4.71 -0.23
C CYS A 274 25.73 -5.87 0.72
N ASP A 275 26.96 -6.37 0.64
CA ASP A 275 27.53 -7.34 1.59
C ASP A 275 29.05 -7.11 1.72
N PRO A 276 29.47 -6.01 2.37
CA PRO A 276 30.89 -5.68 2.51
C PRO A 276 31.65 -6.66 3.41
N GLN A 277 30.94 -7.43 4.24
CA GLN A 277 31.52 -8.41 5.15
C GLN A 277 31.67 -9.80 4.51
N GLY A 278 31.11 -10.01 3.31
CA GLY A 278 31.12 -11.31 2.63
C GLY A 278 30.42 -12.40 3.44
N LEU A 279 29.30 -12.06 4.09
CA LEU A 279 28.53 -12.99 4.90
C LEU A 279 27.62 -13.89 4.07
N LEU A 280 27.19 -13.46 2.89
CA LEU A 280 26.19 -14.14 2.07
C LEU A 280 26.84 -14.87 0.88
N PRO A 281 26.45 -16.13 0.62
CA PRO A 281 25.64 -17.00 1.49
C PRO A 281 26.38 -17.40 2.77
N LEU A 282 25.61 -17.74 3.81
CA LEU A 282 26.17 -18.14 5.09
C LEU A 282 26.97 -19.44 4.96
N SER A 283 28.25 -19.40 5.36
CA SER A 283 29.10 -20.60 5.36
C SER A 283 28.47 -21.77 6.12
N PRO A 284 28.61 -23.02 5.64
CA PRO A 284 28.12 -24.21 6.33
C PRO A 284 28.63 -24.29 7.77
N GLY A 285 27.77 -24.69 8.71
CA GLY A 285 28.14 -24.88 10.11
C GLY A 285 28.35 -23.60 10.93
N ARG A 286 28.36 -22.41 10.33
CA ARG A 286 28.41 -21.15 11.07
C ARG A 286 27.12 -20.98 11.89
N PRO A 287 27.19 -20.77 13.22
CA PRO A 287 26.01 -20.62 14.04
C PRO A 287 25.31 -19.30 13.72
N VAL A 288 23.97 -19.30 13.81
CA VAL A 288 23.12 -18.16 13.45
C VAL A 288 22.23 -17.80 14.62
N GLN A 289 21.97 -16.51 14.75
CA GLN A 289 20.86 -15.98 15.53
C GLN A 289 19.98 -15.11 14.62
N VAL A 290 18.66 -15.22 14.78
CA VAL A 290 17.67 -14.45 14.02
C VAL A 290 16.90 -13.58 15.00
N ILE A 291 16.97 -12.26 14.80
CA ILE A 291 16.21 -11.29 15.58
C ILE A 291 14.94 -10.95 14.82
N VAL A 292 13.79 -11.38 15.36
CA VAL A 292 12.46 -11.19 14.76
C VAL A 292 11.70 -10.13 15.55
N PRO A 293 11.18 -9.07 14.92
CA PRO A 293 10.37 -8.07 15.61
C PRO A 293 9.00 -8.64 15.99
N ASP A 294 8.55 -8.39 17.22
CA ASP A 294 7.22 -8.71 17.70
C ASP A 294 6.19 -7.76 17.09
N VAL A 295 5.53 -8.23 16.03
CA VAL A 295 4.55 -7.44 15.29
C VAL A 295 3.14 -7.44 15.90
N ARG A 296 2.91 -8.17 17.00
CA ARG A 296 1.59 -8.22 17.67
C ARG A 296 1.00 -6.85 18.01
N PRO A 297 1.76 -5.84 18.46
CA PRO A 297 1.21 -4.52 18.78
C PRO A 297 0.56 -3.79 17.60
N VAL A 298 0.84 -4.21 16.36
CA VAL A 298 0.28 -3.59 15.14
C VAL A 298 -0.62 -4.55 14.35
N ALA A 299 -0.89 -5.74 14.87
CA ALA A 299 -1.66 -6.79 14.18
C ALA A 299 -3.15 -6.44 13.99
N ASP A 300 -3.70 -5.53 14.80
CA ASP A 300 -5.08 -5.05 14.64
C ASP A 300 -5.26 -4.16 13.40
N TRP A 301 -4.16 -3.57 12.90
CA TRP A 301 -4.18 -2.61 11.79
C TRP A 301 -3.52 -3.16 10.52
N VAL A 302 -2.77 -4.26 10.63
CA VAL A 302 -2.04 -4.87 9.51
C VAL A 302 -2.29 -6.36 9.51
N LEU A 303 -2.75 -6.86 8.36
CA LEU A 303 -2.94 -8.28 8.16
C LEU A 303 -1.59 -8.99 8.03
N PHE A 304 -1.26 -9.85 9.00
CA PHE A 304 -0.10 -10.75 8.97
C PHE A 304 -0.51 -12.20 8.70
N GLU A 305 0.36 -12.95 8.03
CA GLU A 305 0.25 -14.41 7.96
C GLU A 305 0.62 -15.02 9.32
N SER A 306 0.02 -16.17 9.67
CA SER A 306 0.19 -16.81 10.98
C SER A 306 1.65 -17.06 11.36
N ALA A 307 2.51 -17.30 10.37
CA ALA A 307 3.95 -17.46 10.53
C ALA A 307 4.60 -16.35 11.37
N TRP A 308 4.13 -15.10 11.27
CA TRP A 308 4.69 -13.97 12.02
C TRP A 308 4.45 -14.04 13.53
N PHE A 309 3.51 -14.87 13.99
CA PHE A 309 3.25 -15.08 15.41
C PHE A 309 4.05 -16.25 15.99
N GLU A 310 4.80 -16.95 15.14
CA GLU A 310 5.69 -18.05 15.47
C GLU A 310 7.13 -17.71 15.01
N PRO A 311 7.93 -17.03 15.84
CA PRO A 311 9.27 -16.56 15.46
C PRO A 311 10.19 -17.65 14.87
N ASP A 312 10.06 -18.89 15.35
CA ASP A 312 10.79 -20.04 14.82
C ASP A 312 10.42 -20.36 13.37
N VAL A 313 9.16 -20.14 12.96
CA VAL A 313 8.73 -20.28 11.56
C VAL A 313 9.39 -19.22 10.69
N VAL A 314 9.41 -17.96 11.15
CA VAL A 314 10.09 -16.85 10.44
C VAL A 314 11.58 -17.16 10.28
N ALA A 315 12.25 -17.63 11.34
CA ALA A 315 13.65 -18.02 11.29
C ALA A 315 13.87 -19.15 10.28
N ARG A 316 13.05 -20.21 10.30
CA ARG A 316 13.14 -21.33 9.32
C ARG A 316 12.96 -20.88 7.88
N LEU A 317 12.11 -19.89 7.60
CA LEU A 317 11.96 -19.33 6.24
C LEU A 317 13.26 -18.69 5.73
N LEU A 318 14.11 -18.18 6.62
CA LEU A 318 15.37 -17.52 6.28
C LEU A 318 16.55 -18.50 6.26
N VAL A 319 16.68 -19.36 7.27
CA VAL A 319 17.88 -20.21 7.45
C VAL A 319 17.66 -21.69 7.11
N GLY A 320 16.44 -22.09 6.74
CA GLY A 320 16.09 -23.49 6.47
C GLY A 320 16.16 -24.35 7.72
N GLU A 321 16.73 -25.55 7.58
CA GLU A 321 16.95 -26.51 8.69
C GLU A 321 18.17 -26.19 9.56
N ARG A 322 18.88 -25.08 9.28
CA ARG A 322 20.04 -24.69 10.07
C ARG A 322 19.60 -24.36 11.50
N PRO A 323 20.24 -24.93 12.55
CA PRO A 323 19.99 -24.52 13.92
C PRO A 323 20.26 -23.03 14.09
N ALA A 324 19.23 -22.29 14.52
CA ALA A 324 19.32 -20.87 14.80
C ALA A 324 18.73 -20.58 16.17
N GLU A 325 19.39 -19.67 16.89
CA GLU A 325 18.80 -19.06 18.07
C GLU A 325 17.83 -17.96 17.62
N VAL A 326 16.61 -17.99 18.15
CA VAL A 326 15.59 -17.00 17.79
C VAL A 326 15.42 -16.02 18.94
N VAL A 327 15.66 -14.74 18.65
CA VAL A 327 15.51 -13.64 19.60
C VAL A 327 14.34 -12.78 19.14
N VAL A 328 13.42 -12.48 20.04
CA VAL A 328 12.28 -11.59 19.74
C VAL A 328 12.60 -10.19 20.22
N SER A 329 12.54 -9.20 19.33
CA SER A 329 12.69 -7.79 19.67
C SER A 329 11.34 -7.08 19.75
N SER A 330 11.22 -6.05 20.59
CA SER A 330 10.02 -5.19 20.59
C SER A 330 10.10 -4.19 19.44
N LEU A 331 8.95 -3.80 18.87
CA LEU A 331 8.87 -2.63 18.00
C LEU A 331 9.19 -1.34 18.78
N GLU A 332 8.70 -1.26 20.02
CA GLU A 332 8.89 -0.10 20.89
C GLU A 332 10.19 -0.15 21.68
N ALA A 333 10.66 1.00 22.16
CA ALA A 333 11.88 1.10 22.95
C ALA A 333 11.75 0.30 24.26
N ARG A 334 12.74 -0.55 24.56
CA ARG A 334 12.89 -1.20 25.87
C ARG A 334 14.27 -0.92 26.46
N PRO A 335 14.38 -0.71 27.78
CA PRO A 335 15.66 -0.44 28.44
C PRO A 335 16.57 -1.67 28.53
N ASP A 336 16.06 -2.88 28.33
CA ASP A 336 16.83 -4.11 28.51
C ASP A 336 17.56 -4.50 27.23
N ALA A 337 18.88 -4.71 27.35
CA ALA A 337 19.72 -5.22 26.27
C ALA A 337 19.29 -6.64 25.89
N LEU A 338 19.15 -6.91 24.58
CA LEU A 338 18.93 -8.28 24.10
C LEU A 338 20.15 -9.15 24.44
N ALA A 339 19.93 -10.40 24.81
CA ALA A 339 20.99 -11.38 24.99
C ALA A 339 21.48 -11.83 23.60
N LEU A 340 22.50 -11.13 23.06
CA LEU A 340 23.07 -11.38 21.74
C LEU A 340 24.40 -12.13 21.85
N GLN A 341 24.64 -13.09 20.96
CA GLN A 341 25.82 -13.96 20.98
C GLN A 341 26.84 -13.55 19.88
N PRO A 342 28.02 -12.99 20.25
CA PRO A 342 29.00 -12.48 19.28
C PRO A 342 29.64 -13.50 18.34
N ASP A 343 29.58 -14.78 18.68
CA ASP A 343 30.13 -15.89 17.89
C ASP A 343 29.22 -16.32 16.73
N ARG A 344 28.02 -15.72 16.60
CA ARG A 344 27.01 -16.04 15.58
C ARG A 344 26.91 -14.98 14.49
N VAL A 345 26.49 -15.39 13.30
CA VAL A 345 25.94 -14.41 12.32
C VAL A 345 24.54 -14.02 12.77
N THR A 346 24.26 -12.72 12.78
CA THR A 346 22.98 -12.14 13.17
C THR A 346 22.19 -11.75 11.93
N LEU A 347 20.98 -12.31 11.78
CA LEU A 347 19.98 -11.82 10.84
C LEU A 347 19.00 -10.93 11.62
N LEU A 348 18.98 -9.63 11.34
CA LEU A 348 18.09 -8.67 11.99
C LEU A 348 16.97 -8.24 11.04
N LEU A 349 15.73 -8.58 11.36
CA LEU A 349 14.57 -8.12 10.61
C LEU A 349 14.12 -6.77 11.16
N LEU A 350 13.87 -5.81 10.27
CA LEU A 350 13.33 -4.49 10.61
C LEU A 350 11.94 -4.33 9.99
N TYR A 351 10.96 -3.98 10.82
CA TYR A 351 9.58 -3.74 10.41
C TYR A 351 9.16 -2.31 10.76
N ASP A 352 9.11 -1.42 9.77
CA ASP A 352 8.75 -0.01 9.97
C ASP A 352 9.60 0.67 11.05
N ALA A 353 10.91 0.42 11.04
CA ALA A 353 11.84 0.95 12.03
C ALA A 353 11.81 2.49 12.12
N GLN A 354 11.45 3.19 11.04
CA GLN A 354 11.24 4.63 11.06
C GLN A 354 10.09 5.10 11.97
N ARG A 355 9.07 4.26 12.18
CA ARG A 355 7.93 4.54 13.07
C ARG A 355 8.15 3.97 14.47
N HIS A 356 9.05 3.00 14.61
CA HIS A 356 9.22 2.18 15.80
C HIS A 356 10.68 2.26 16.27
N PRO A 357 11.06 3.32 17.02
CA PRO A 357 12.46 3.64 17.33
C PRO A 357 13.17 2.58 18.17
N GLY A 358 12.44 1.68 18.84
CA GLY A 358 13.03 0.56 19.58
C GLY A 358 13.87 -0.36 18.69
N GLN A 359 13.49 -0.53 17.43
CA GLN A 359 14.26 -1.32 16.48
C GLN A 359 15.60 -0.66 16.11
N GLY A 360 15.66 0.68 16.11
CA GLY A 360 16.92 1.42 15.95
C GLY A 360 17.90 1.15 17.10
N GLN A 361 17.40 0.97 18.33
CA GLN A 361 18.21 0.60 19.49
C GLN A 361 18.81 -0.81 19.34
N VAL A 362 18.02 -1.77 18.83
CA VAL A 362 18.50 -3.13 18.55
C VAL A 362 19.58 -3.13 17.48
N LEU A 363 19.38 -2.38 16.38
CA LEU A 363 20.41 -2.20 15.36
C LEU A 363 21.69 -1.60 15.97
N HIS A 364 21.56 -0.55 16.77
CA HIS A 364 22.71 0.08 17.44
C HIS A 364 23.42 -0.88 18.41
N GLN A 365 22.68 -1.71 19.15
CA GLN A 365 23.25 -2.73 20.03
C GLN A 365 24.05 -3.77 19.22
N CYS A 366 23.53 -4.24 18.08
CA CYS A 366 24.25 -5.17 17.22
C CYS A 366 25.56 -4.56 16.70
N LEU A 367 25.52 -3.28 16.31
CA LEU A 367 26.68 -2.54 15.84
C LEU A 367 27.73 -2.32 16.94
N SER A 368 27.31 -1.94 18.15
CA SER A 368 28.23 -1.68 19.26
C SER A 368 28.94 -2.93 19.77
N LEU A 369 28.31 -4.10 19.63
CA LEU A 369 28.89 -5.41 19.92
C LEU A 369 29.78 -5.94 18.79
N GLY A 370 29.80 -5.28 17.62
CA GLY A 370 30.59 -5.71 16.46
C GLY A 370 30.12 -7.05 15.87
N LEU A 371 28.80 -7.33 15.91
CA LEU A 371 28.26 -8.59 15.43
C LEU A 371 28.43 -8.72 13.90
N PRO A 372 28.73 -9.92 13.36
CA PRO A 372 28.56 -10.21 11.95
C PRO A 372 27.07 -10.10 11.60
N LEU A 373 26.69 -9.05 10.87
CA LEU A 373 25.30 -8.59 10.79
C LEU A 373 24.79 -8.53 9.34
N VAL A 374 23.62 -9.13 9.12
CA VAL A 374 22.80 -8.97 7.92
C VAL A 374 21.46 -8.36 8.35
N VAL A 375 21.07 -7.24 7.75
CA VAL A 375 19.80 -6.56 8.05
C VAL A 375 18.81 -6.79 6.91
N LEU A 376 17.56 -7.08 7.28
CA LEU A 376 16.45 -7.34 6.37
C LEU A 376 15.28 -6.38 6.69
N PRO A 377 15.21 -5.21 6.04
CA PRO A 377 13.99 -4.40 6.02
C PRO A 377 12.85 -5.18 5.36
N VAL A 378 11.83 -5.52 6.14
CA VAL A 378 10.72 -6.37 5.69
C VAL A 378 9.48 -5.60 5.28
N ARG A 379 9.32 -4.35 5.73
CA ARG A 379 8.18 -3.50 5.35
C ARG A 379 8.62 -2.30 4.53
N ASN A 380 8.91 -1.17 5.14
CA ASN A 380 9.21 0.04 4.38
C ASN A 380 10.63 0.01 3.76
N PRO A 381 10.79 0.42 2.48
CA PRO A 381 12.09 0.42 1.82
C PRO A 381 13.09 1.38 2.47
N TRP A 382 12.61 2.42 3.15
CA TRP A 382 13.46 3.42 3.81
C TRP A 382 14.09 2.97 5.12
N ASP A 383 13.66 1.84 5.69
CA ASP A 383 14.31 1.29 6.89
C ASP A 383 15.77 0.93 6.59
N GLY A 384 16.10 0.57 5.34
CA GLY A 384 17.46 0.33 4.89
C GLY A 384 18.38 1.56 4.97
N ALA A 385 17.83 2.79 4.91
CA ALA A 385 18.63 4.01 5.01
C ALA A 385 19.27 4.22 6.39
N GLN A 386 18.81 3.49 7.41
CA GLN A 386 19.37 3.52 8.77
C GLN A 386 20.54 2.53 8.92
N VAL A 387 20.74 1.65 7.94
CA VAL A 387 21.75 0.59 7.99
C VAL A 387 23.07 1.13 7.46
N PRO A 388 24.18 1.07 8.24
CA PRO A 388 25.48 1.53 7.77
C PRO A 388 25.96 0.74 6.55
N GLU A 389 26.68 1.40 5.64
CA GLU A 389 27.24 0.78 4.42
C GLU A 389 28.20 -0.38 4.71
N SER A 390 28.71 -0.49 5.95
CA SER A 390 29.57 -1.58 6.43
C SER A 390 28.81 -2.86 6.83
N VAL A 391 27.48 -2.86 6.75
CA VAL A 391 26.60 -3.97 7.13
C VAL A 391 25.95 -4.58 5.90
N ALA A 392 25.79 -5.90 5.87
CA ALA A 392 25.09 -6.55 4.77
C ALA A 392 23.58 -6.21 4.81
N LEU A 393 22.99 -5.89 3.67
CA LEU A 393 21.61 -5.44 3.55
C LEU A 393 20.87 -6.23 2.47
N ILE A 394 19.77 -6.87 2.84
CA ILE A 394 18.84 -7.52 1.91
C ILE A 394 17.52 -6.75 1.91
N GLU A 395 17.16 -6.13 0.79
CA GLU A 395 15.84 -5.55 0.61
C GLU A 395 14.86 -6.66 0.22
N THR A 396 13.83 -6.90 1.04
CA THR A 396 12.90 -8.01 0.79
C THR A 396 11.71 -7.60 -0.09
N GLY A 397 11.42 -6.31 -0.19
CA GLY A 397 10.28 -5.78 -0.96
C GLY A 397 8.90 -6.18 -0.41
N GLY A 398 8.84 -6.72 0.82
CA GLY A 398 7.64 -7.20 1.49
C GLY A 398 7.93 -8.14 2.67
N PHE A 399 6.92 -8.31 3.53
CA PHE A 399 6.98 -9.14 4.74
C PHE A 399 6.16 -10.43 4.61
N ARG A 400 5.63 -10.76 3.43
CA ARG A 400 4.88 -12.01 3.25
C ARG A 400 5.81 -13.21 3.26
N VAL A 401 5.26 -14.39 3.56
CA VAL A 401 6.01 -15.65 3.64
C VAL A 401 6.82 -15.90 2.35
N CYS A 402 6.27 -15.59 1.17
CA CYS A 402 6.98 -15.74 -0.10
C CYS A 402 8.22 -14.82 -0.21
N GLN A 403 8.17 -13.59 0.31
CA GLN A 403 9.33 -12.68 0.35
C GLN A 403 10.37 -13.15 1.37
N LEU A 404 9.96 -13.61 2.54
CA LEU A 404 10.88 -14.16 3.53
C LEU A 404 11.60 -15.40 3.00
N ARG A 405 10.87 -16.33 2.38
CA ARG A 405 11.44 -17.50 1.71
C ARG A 405 12.41 -17.09 0.60
N ALA A 406 12.07 -16.05 -0.15
CA ALA A 406 12.93 -15.53 -1.21
C ALA A 406 14.22 -14.90 -0.68
N ALA A 407 14.17 -14.18 0.44
CA ALA A 407 15.34 -13.69 1.16
C ALA A 407 16.18 -14.83 1.72
N GLY A 408 15.54 -15.88 2.25
CA GLY A 408 16.22 -17.07 2.76
C GLY A 408 17.12 -17.75 1.73
N ARG A 409 16.79 -17.68 0.44
CA ARG A 409 17.68 -18.22 -0.61
C ARG A 409 19.03 -17.51 -0.64
N TRP A 410 19.07 -16.18 -0.58
CA TRP A 410 20.35 -15.43 -0.51
C TRP A 410 21.15 -15.73 0.75
N VAL A 411 20.48 -16.13 1.83
CA VAL A 411 21.11 -16.54 3.09
C VAL A 411 21.70 -17.95 2.99
N GLN A 412 21.05 -18.85 2.25
CA GLN A 412 21.36 -20.28 2.21
C GLN A 412 22.23 -20.72 1.01
N SER A 413 22.12 -20.04 -0.14
CA SER A 413 22.73 -20.43 -1.44
C SER A 413 23.70 -19.41 -1.97
#